data_AF-A0A7W1KX62-F1
#
_entry.id   AF-A0A7W1KX62-F1
#
_cell.length_a   1.000
_cell.length_b   1.000
_cell.length_c   1.000
_cell.angle_alpha   90.00
_cell.angle_beta   90.00
_cell.angle_gamma   90.00
#
_symmetry.space_group_name_H-M   'P 1'
#
loop_
_entity.id
_entity.type
_entity.pdbx_description
1 polymer ?
#
loop_
_entity_poly.entity_id
_entity_poly.type
_entity_poly.pdbx_seq_one_letter_code
_entity_poly.pdbx_strand_id
1 'polypeptide(L)'
;MPVKIEDHTGVKPPRQTQTYIEAILESLPREHLRGIEKLRLVDQITDPRLKTATKSGTNLPGLYHPRQGKQQAWLEVALGTLLPRSQPLLKRVVPRLSFKGNLAAVVFSLVGQHYYLTLRHSIKRGQLETAVRTYTEKQLRRWQEQQHSFRARLFKPLQPTLERWGRALQKRAAREKKRNQTARS
;
A
#
# COMPACT_ATOMS: atom_id res chain seq x y z
N MET A 1 -5.70 6.90 -21.24
CA MET A 1 -6.26 5.52 -21.36
C MET A 1 -6.34 4.93 -19.96
N PRO A 2 -7.43 4.26 -19.59
CA PRO A 2 -7.51 3.60 -18.29
C PRO A 2 -6.54 2.42 -18.25
N VAL A 3 -5.79 2.28 -17.15
CA VAL A 3 -4.96 1.09 -16.89
C VAL A 3 -5.90 -0.10 -16.68
N LYS A 4 -5.76 -1.17 -17.45
CA LYS A 4 -6.62 -2.35 -17.33
C LYS A 4 -6.29 -3.12 -16.06
N ILE A 5 -7.29 -3.55 -15.30
CA ILE A 5 -7.09 -4.39 -14.10
C ILE A 5 -7.40 -5.84 -14.48
N GLU A 6 -6.46 -6.74 -14.28
CA GLU A 6 -6.60 -8.17 -14.55
C GLU A 6 -6.48 -8.96 -13.23
N ASP A 7 -7.41 -9.87 -12.97
CA ASP A 7 -7.38 -10.77 -11.82
C ASP A 7 -6.90 -12.15 -12.26
N HIS A 8 -5.74 -12.58 -11.75
CA HIS A 8 -5.15 -13.89 -11.97
C HIS A 8 -4.96 -14.63 -10.63
N THR A 9 -5.70 -14.22 -9.60
CA THR A 9 -5.66 -14.87 -8.30
C THR A 9 -6.50 -16.15 -8.33
N GLY A 10 -5.97 -17.24 -7.76
CA GLY A 10 -6.69 -18.50 -7.63
C GLY A 10 -7.83 -18.42 -6.62
N VAL A 11 -7.92 -17.35 -5.84
CA VAL A 11 -8.97 -17.14 -4.85
C VAL A 11 -9.48 -15.72 -4.87
N LYS A 12 -10.81 -15.60 -4.87
CA LYS A 12 -11.53 -14.32 -4.95
C LYS A 12 -10.93 -13.25 -4.01
N PRO A 13 -10.50 -12.10 -4.54
CA PRO A 13 -10.00 -11.00 -3.74
C PRO A 13 -11.14 -10.38 -2.91
N PRO A 14 -10.84 -9.57 -1.88
CA PRO A 14 -11.86 -8.81 -1.17
C PRO A 14 -12.77 -8.04 -2.14
N ARG A 15 -14.09 -8.01 -1.84
CA ARG A 15 -15.15 -7.54 -2.76
C ARG A 15 -14.97 -6.14 -3.36
N GLN A 16 -14.08 -5.30 -2.79
CA GLN A 16 -13.84 -3.92 -3.22
C GLN A 16 -12.42 -3.69 -3.77
N THR A 17 -11.64 -4.75 -3.98
CA THR A 17 -10.23 -4.63 -4.37
C THR A 17 -10.06 -3.88 -5.70
N GLN A 18 -10.86 -4.24 -6.70
CA GLN A 18 -10.83 -3.56 -7.99
C GLN A 18 -11.18 -2.07 -7.86
N THR A 19 -12.30 -1.75 -7.18
CA THR A 19 -12.72 -0.36 -6.93
C THR A 19 -11.66 0.44 -6.18
N TYR A 20 -10.94 -0.19 -5.24
CA TYR A 20 -9.84 0.47 -4.54
C TYR A 20 -8.68 0.78 -5.49
N ILE A 21 -8.31 -0.16 -6.36
CA ILE A 21 -7.24 0.05 -7.35
C ILE A 21 -7.62 1.17 -8.31
N GLU A 22 -8.85 1.18 -8.81
CA GLU A 22 -9.37 2.24 -9.67
C GLU A 22 -9.27 3.61 -8.98
N ALA A 23 -9.74 3.71 -7.73
CA ALA A 23 -9.67 4.95 -6.96
C ALA A 23 -8.22 5.38 -6.64
N ILE A 24 -7.31 4.44 -6.41
CA ILE A 24 -5.89 4.70 -6.20
C ILE A 24 -5.27 5.25 -7.49
N LEU A 25 -5.53 4.61 -8.63
CA LEU A 25 -5.02 5.04 -9.93
C LEU A 25 -5.58 6.40 -10.34
N GLU A 26 -6.86 6.67 -10.08
CA GLU A 26 -7.49 7.96 -10.36
C GLU A 26 -6.88 9.11 -9.54
N SER A 27 -6.38 8.82 -8.33
CA SER A 27 -5.71 9.82 -7.49
C SER A 27 -4.34 10.27 -8.02
N LEU A 28 -3.77 9.55 -8.99
CA LEU A 28 -2.46 9.83 -9.55
C LEU A 28 -2.54 10.78 -10.77
N PRO A 29 -1.50 11.60 -11.01
CA PRO A 29 -1.40 12.37 -12.24
C PRO A 29 -1.44 11.46 -13.47
N ARG A 30 -2.23 11.83 -14.48
CA ARG A 30 -2.45 11.02 -15.70
C ARG A 30 -1.15 10.78 -16.46
N GLU A 31 -0.21 11.70 -16.37
CA GLU A 31 1.10 11.63 -16.98
C GLU A 31 1.93 10.48 -16.41
N HIS A 32 1.77 10.17 -15.12
CA HIS A 32 2.52 9.12 -14.44
C HIS A 32 2.00 7.71 -14.78
N LEU A 33 0.78 7.62 -15.32
CA LEU A 33 0.19 6.37 -15.79
C LEU A 33 0.44 6.14 -17.29
N ARG A 34 1.03 7.11 -17.98
CA ARG A 34 1.24 7.05 -19.43
C ARG A 34 2.22 5.94 -19.78
N GLY A 35 1.75 4.97 -20.56
CA GLY A 35 2.56 3.82 -21.00
C GLY A 35 2.43 2.58 -20.12
N ILE A 36 1.64 2.66 -19.05
CA ILE A 36 1.18 1.50 -18.29
C ILE A 36 -0.06 0.92 -18.98
N GLU A 37 0.02 -0.33 -19.40
CA GLU A 37 -1.09 -1.04 -20.05
C GLU A 37 -2.05 -1.63 -19.02
N LYS A 38 -1.50 -2.32 -18.01
CA LYS A 38 -2.31 -3.08 -17.06
C LYS A 38 -1.68 -3.26 -15.69
N LEU A 39 -2.54 -3.56 -14.73
CA LEU A 39 -2.22 -4.02 -13.38
C LEU A 39 -2.81 -5.41 -13.18
N ARG A 40 -1.94 -6.39 -12.90
CA ARG A 40 -2.31 -7.78 -12.66
C ARG A 40 -2.27 -8.10 -11.16
N LEU A 41 -3.34 -8.71 -10.67
CA LEU A 41 -3.40 -9.29 -9.34
C LEU A 41 -3.01 -10.76 -9.41
N VAL A 42 -2.08 -11.19 -8.56
CA VAL A 42 -1.62 -12.58 -8.45
C VAL A 42 -1.58 -12.99 -6.98
N ASP A 43 -1.60 -14.29 -6.70
CA ASP A 43 -1.41 -14.77 -5.33
C ASP A 43 0.04 -14.54 -4.87
N GLN A 44 1.00 -14.88 -5.73
CA GLN A 44 2.43 -14.74 -5.50
C GLN A 44 3.13 -14.36 -6.82
N ILE A 45 4.21 -13.57 -6.72
CA ILE A 45 5.02 -13.20 -7.88
C ILE A 45 6.00 -14.34 -8.18
N THR A 46 5.88 -14.90 -9.37
CA THR A 46 6.75 -15.96 -9.88
C THR A 46 7.52 -15.46 -11.11
N ASP A 47 8.57 -14.67 -10.88
CA ASP A 47 9.45 -14.19 -11.96
C ASP A 47 10.79 -14.95 -11.97
N PRO A 48 11.22 -15.54 -13.11
CA PRO A 48 12.50 -16.21 -13.24
C PRO A 48 13.72 -15.36 -12.84
N ARG A 49 13.66 -14.03 -13.02
CA ARG A 49 14.72 -13.06 -12.67
C ARG A 49 14.92 -12.93 -11.17
N LEU A 50 13.90 -13.30 -10.38
CA LEU A 50 13.87 -13.12 -8.94
C LEU A 50 14.14 -14.42 -8.17
N LYS A 51 14.42 -15.53 -8.86
CA LYS A 51 14.65 -16.86 -8.26
C LYS A 51 15.63 -16.86 -7.09
N THR A 52 16.66 -16.01 -7.08
CA THR A 52 17.60 -15.90 -5.95
C THR A 52 17.00 -15.16 -4.76
N ALA A 53 16.23 -14.09 -5.00
CA ALA A 53 15.58 -13.30 -3.95
C ALA A 53 14.37 -14.02 -3.32
N THR A 54 13.60 -14.77 -4.12
CA THR A 54 12.45 -15.53 -3.62
C THR A 54 12.88 -16.73 -2.77
N LYS A 55 14.08 -17.30 -3.01
CA LYS A 55 14.67 -18.37 -2.19
C LYS A 55 15.04 -17.92 -0.78
N SER A 56 15.26 -16.62 -0.55
CA SER A 56 15.55 -16.05 0.77
C SER A 56 14.31 -15.88 1.67
N GLY A 57 13.14 -16.35 1.23
CA GLY A 57 11.89 -16.25 2.00
C GLY A 57 11.22 -14.87 1.97
N THR A 58 11.78 -13.91 1.23
CA THR A 58 11.23 -12.56 1.09
C THR A 58 10.16 -12.53 0.01
N ASN A 59 8.89 -12.55 0.41
CA ASN A 59 7.79 -12.40 -0.53
C ASN A 59 7.64 -10.94 -0.95
N LEU A 60 7.72 -10.67 -2.26
CA LEU A 60 7.59 -9.32 -2.80
C LEU A 60 6.11 -8.93 -2.91
N PRO A 61 5.74 -7.70 -2.49
CA PRO A 61 4.35 -7.26 -2.54
C PRO A 61 3.90 -6.78 -3.92
N GLY A 62 4.86 -6.41 -4.78
CA GLY A 62 4.59 -5.99 -6.15
C GLY A 62 5.84 -6.09 -7.02
N LEU A 63 5.64 -6.17 -8.34
CA LEU A 63 6.70 -6.18 -9.34
C LEU A 63 6.34 -5.27 -10.51
N TYR A 64 7.31 -4.44 -10.92
CA TYR A 64 7.20 -3.61 -12.10
C TYR A 64 7.85 -4.30 -13.29
N HIS A 65 7.09 -4.43 -14.39
CA HIS A 65 7.57 -4.97 -15.64
C HIS A 65 7.77 -3.84 -16.66
N PRO A 66 9.03 -3.44 -16.95
CA PRO A 66 9.31 -2.39 -17.92
C PRO A 66 8.93 -2.85 -19.33
N ARG A 67 8.66 -1.87 -20.20
CA ARG A 67 8.35 -2.10 -21.62
C ARG A 67 9.44 -2.96 -22.28
N GLN A 68 9.03 -4.04 -22.93
CA GLN A 68 9.92 -4.97 -23.65
C GLN A 68 9.38 -5.17 -25.07
N GLY A 69 10.07 -4.60 -26.05
CA GLY A 69 9.67 -4.66 -27.46
C GLY A 69 8.28 -4.09 -27.69
N LYS A 70 7.35 -4.96 -28.15
CA LYS A 70 5.95 -4.62 -28.45
C LYS A 70 5.05 -4.58 -27.20
N GLN A 71 5.44 -5.23 -26.11
CA GLN A 71 4.65 -5.27 -24.88
C GLN A 71 4.91 -4.02 -24.05
N GLN A 72 3.84 -3.29 -23.70
CA GLN A 72 3.93 -2.08 -22.87
C GLN A 72 4.27 -2.43 -21.42
N ALA A 73 4.59 -1.40 -20.64
CA ALA A 73 4.88 -1.59 -19.23
C ALA A 73 3.61 -2.05 -18.48
N TRP A 74 3.77 -2.94 -17.51
CA TRP A 74 2.66 -3.42 -16.69
C TRP A 74 3.09 -3.67 -15.26
N LEU A 75 2.10 -3.70 -14.37
CA LEU A 75 2.29 -3.80 -12.92
C LEU A 75 1.75 -5.14 -12.43
N GLU A 76 2.43 -5.74 -11.46
CA GLU A 76 2.00 -6.97 -10.82
C GLU A 76 1.92 -6.76 -9.30
N VAL A 77 0.83 -7.18 -8.67
CA VAL A 77 0.60 -7.04 -7.22
C VAL A 77 0.27 -8.40 -6.62
N ALA A 78 1.04 -8.80 -5.61
CA ALA A 78 0.87 -10.08 -4.93
C ALA A 78 -0.09 -9.96 -3.73
N LEU A 79 -1.33 -10.39 -3.88
CA LEU A 79 -2.32 -10.34 -2.81
C LEU A 79 -1.99 -11.27 -1.63
N GLY A 80 -1.27 -12.36 -1.86
CA GLY A 80 -0.87 -13.30 -0.81
C GLY A 80 0.06 -12.67 0.23
N THR A 81 0.82 -11.65 -0.15
CA THR A 81 1.70 -10.90 0.78
C THR A 81 0.93 -9.86 1.58
N LEU A 82 -0.05 -9.21 0.94
CA LEU A 82 -0.90 -8.19 1.55
C LEU A 82 -1.94 -8.79 2.50
N LEU A 83 -2.39 -10.01 2.21
CA LEU A 83 -3.37 -10.75 2.97
C LEU A 83 -2.81 -12.14 3.31
N PRO A 84 -1.87 -12.24 4.27
CA PRO A 84 -1.26 -13.50 4.64
C PRO A 84 -2.33 -14.41 5.28
N ARG A 85 -2.79 -15.40 4.50
CA ARG A 85 -3.85 -16.32 4.92
C ARG A 85 -3.35 -17.41 5.87
N SER A 86 -2.05 -17.66 5.92
CA SER A 86 -1.42 -18.64 6.81
C SER A 86 -1.49 -18.26 8.30
N GLN A 87 -1.88 -17.02 8.64
CA GLN A 87 -1.91 -16.56 10.02
C GLN A 87 -3.23 -16.89 10.75
N PRO A 88 -3.23 -17.04 12.09
CA PRO A 88 -4.45 -17.23 12.90
C PRO A 88 -5.49 -16.11 12.70
N LEU A 89 -6.78 -16.40 12.88
CA LEU A 89 -7.90 -15.48 12.59
C LEU A 89 -7.75 -14.07 13.18
N LEU A 90 -7.25 -13.94 14.42
CA LEU A 90 -7.00 -12.65 15.07
C LEU A 90 -5.87 -11.85 14.40
N LYS A 91 -4.80 -12.53 13.96
CA LYS A 91 -3.69 -11.90 13.23
C LYS A 91 -4.09 -11.52 11.80
N ARG A 92 -5.20 -12.05 11.26
CA ARG A 92 -5.76 -11.65 9.95
C ARG A 92 -6.54 -10.34 9.99
N VAL A 93 -6.92 -9.84 11.17
CA VAL A 93 -7.73 -8.61 11.27
C VAL A 93 -6.90 -7.38 10.93
N VAL A 94 -5.68 -7.27 11.45
CA VAL A 94 -4.80 -6.11 11.22
C VAL A 94 -4.47 -5.94 9.73
N PRO A 95 -4.02 -6.98 8.98
CA PRO A 95 -3.77 -6.87 7.54
C PRO A 95 -5.02 -6.53 6.73
N ARG A 96 -6.21 -6.97 7.17
CA ARG A 96 -7.48 -6.62 6.50
C ARG A 96 -7.84 -5.14 6.70
N LEU A 97 -7.59 -4.59 7.88
CA LEU A 97 -7.81 -3.17 8.17
C LEU A 97 -6.81 -2.27 7.44
N SER A 98 -5.55 -2.70 7.32
CA SER A 98 -4.51 -1.97 6.60
C SER A 98 -4.44 -2.27 5.10
N PHE A 99 -5.23 -3.23 4.60
CA PHE A 99 -5.19 -3.70 3.22
C PHE A 99 -5.24 -2.57 2.20
N LYS A 100 -6.20 -1.64 2.37
CA LYS A 100 -6.38 -0.51 1.46
C LYS A 100 -5.14 0.40 1.42
N GLY A 101 -4.54 0.67 2.57
CA GLY A 101 -3.34 1.50 2.69
C GLY A 101 -2.09 0.82 2.13
N ASN A 102 -1.91 -0.47 2.42
CA ASN A 102 -0.80 -1.25 1.90
C ASN A 102 -0.91 -1.41 0.38
N LEU A 103 -2.11 -1.66 -0.14
CA LEU A 103 -2.37 -1.72 -1.57
C LEU A 103 -2.03 -0.40 -2.26
N ALA A 104 -2.45 0.73 -1.68
CA ALA A 104 -2.09 2.06 -2.19
C ALA A 104 -0.57 2.28 -2.20
N ALA A 105 0.13 1.94 -1.11
CA ALA A 105 1.58 2.05 -1.04
C ALA A 105 2.29 1.22 -2.12
N VAL A 106 1.84 -0.03 -2.35
CA VAL A 106 2.40 -0.88 -3.41
C VAL A 106 2.16 -0.27 -4.78
N VAL A 107 0.92 0.11 -5.11
CA VAL A 107 0.60 0.69 -6.42
C VAL A 107 1.37 1.99 -6.65
N PHE A 108 1.46 2.88 -5.66
CA PHE A 108 2.25 4.11 -5.75
C PHE A 108 3.74 3.83 -5.94
N SER A 109 4.28 2.81 -5.27
CA SER A 109 5.67 2.42 -5.46
C SER A 109 5.94 1.91 -6.88
N LEU A 110 5.03 1.10 -7.43
CA LEU A 110 5.15 0.55 -8.79
C LEU A 110 5.02 1.64 -9.86
N VAL A 111 4.06 2.56 -9.69
CA VAL A 111 3.93 3.72 -10.58
C VAL A 111 5.14 4.65 -10.43
N GLY A 112 5.68 4.81 -9.22
CA GLY A 112 6.91 5.56 -8.99
C GLY A 112 8.10 4.97 -9.74
N GLN A 113 8.25 3.64 -9.70
CA GLN A 113 9.26 2.92 -10.48
C GLN A 113 9.07 3.16 -11.97
N HIS A 114 7.85 3.03 -12.48
CA HIS A 114 7.54 3.35 -13.88
C HIS A 114 7.91 4.80 -14.25
N TYR A 115 7.51 5.77 -13.42
CA TYR A 115 7.76 7.17 -13.66
C TYR A 115 9.27 7.48 -13.74
N TYR A 116 10.07 6.99 -12.80
CA TYR A 116 11.52 7.27 -12.79
C TYR A 116 12.34 6.41 -13.76
N LEU A 117 11.87 5.22 -14.12
CA LEU A 117 12.58 4.37 -15.09
C LEU A 117 12.22 4.71 -16.54
N THR A 118 10.99 5.14 -16.80
CA THR A 118 10.45 5.26 -18.16
C THR A 118 10.17 6.69 -18.57
N LEU A 119 9.75 7.56 -17.67
CA LEU A 119 9.33 8.92 -18.03
C LEU A 119 10.36 9.99 -17.64
N ARG A 120 11.05 9.80 -16.51
CA ARG A 120 12.00 10.76 -15.96
C ARG A 120 13.42 10.17 -15.90
N HIS A 121 14.18 10.38 -16.97
CA HIS A 121 15.55 9.86 -17.12
C HIS A 121 16.63 10.63 -16.33
N SER A 122 16.26 11.54 -15.42
CA SER A 122 17.20 12.42 -14.72
C SER A 122 17.79 11.84 -13.43
N ILE A 123 17.45 10.60 -13.04
CA ILE A 123 17.87 10.01 -11.77
C ILE A 123 18.92 8.91 -11.98
N LYS A 124 20.03 9.01 -11.23
CA LYS A 124 21.09 7.99 -11.22
C LYS A 124 20.58 6.72 -10.54
N ARG A 125 21.03 5.54 -11.00
CA ARG A 125 20.59 4.23 -10.48
C ARG A 125 20.65 4.12 -8.94
N GLY A 126 21.69 4.65 -8.31
CA GLY A 126 21.84 4.61 -6.84
C GLY A 126 20.85 5.49 -6.06
N GLN A 127 20.18 6.44 -6.71
CA GLN A 127 19.18 7.32 -6.08
C GLN A 127 17.74 6.88 -6.36
N LEU A 128 17.55 5.83 -7.16
CA LEU A 128 16.25 5.43 -7.65
C LEU A 128 15.33 4.96 -6.53
N GLU A 129 15.84 4.14 -5.62
CA GLU A 129 15.06 3.64 -4.48
C GLU A 129 14.57 4.80 -3.59
N THR A 130 15.47 5.73 -3.25
CA THR A 130 15.12 6.93 -2.48
C THR A 130 14.08 7.79 -3.21
N ALA A 131 14.23 7.98 -4.52
CA ALA A 131 13.29 8.76 -5.31
C ALA A 131 11.90 8.10 -5.35
N VAL A 132 11.83 6.79 -5.58
CA VAL A 132 10.59 6.01 -5.56
C VAL A 132 9.95 6.05 -4.17
N ARG A 133 10.73 5.93 -3.11
CA ARG A 133 10.24 6.02 -1.73
C ARG A 133 9.63 7.39 -1.44
N THR A 134 10.35 8.47 -1.72
CA THR A 134 9.85 9.84 -1.54
C THR A 134 8.58 10.09 -2.36
N TYR A 135 8.53 9.58 -3.59
CA TYR A 135 7.33 9.64 -4.42
C TYR A 135 6.15 8.91 -3.76
N THR A 136 6.38 7.68 -3.29
CA THR A 136 5.37 6.85 -2.64
C THR A 136 4.82 7.55 -1.40
N GLU A 137 5.70 8.05 -0.52
CA GLU A 137 5.33 8.77 0.69
C GLU A 137 4.50 10.02 0.37
N LYS A 138 4.89 10.79 -0.66
CA LYS A 138 4.16 11.98 -1.11
C LYS A 138 2.75 11.65 -1.62
N GLN A 139 2.61 10.62 -2.46
CA GLN A 139 1.29 10.23 -2.98
C GLN A 139 0.42 9.60 -1.90
N LEU A 140 1.01 8.80 -1.02
CA LEU A 140 0.29 8.18 0.10
C LEU A 140 -0.28 9.24 1.05
N ARG A 141 0.51 10.28 1.37
CA ARG A 141 0.04 11.41 2.19
C ARG A 141 -1.14 12.12 1.52
N ARG A 142 -1.02 12.47 0.24
CA ARG A 142 -2.11 13.12 -0.52
C ARG A 142 -3.38 12.29 -0.56
N TRP A 143 -3.23 11.00 -0.83
CA TRP A 143 -4.35 10.06 -0.86
C TRP A 143 -5.01 9.91 0.52
N GLN A 144 -4.21 9.82 1.59
CA GLN A 144 -4.72 9.82 2.96
C GLN A 144 -5.50 11.11 3.28
N GLU A 145 -4.96 12.28 2.93
CA GLU A 145 -5.65 13.57 3.13
C GLU A 145 -7.03 13.59 2.44
N GLN A 146 -7.12 13.06 1.21
CA GLN A 146 -8.39 12.94 0.48
C GLN A 146 -9.37 11.97 1.18
N GLN A 147 -8.89 10.80 1.62
CA GLN A 147 -9.73 9.79 2.29
C GLN A 147 -10.17 10.22 3.69
N HIS A 148 -9.32 10.94 4.43
CA HIS A 148 -9.60 11.41 5.77
C HIS A 148 -10.40 12.71 5.81
N SER A 149 -10.40 13.53 4.76
CA SER A 149 -11.27 14.72 4.67
C SER A 149 -12.75 14.38 4.86
N PHE A 150 -13.20 13.26 4.29
CA PHE A 150 -14.58 12.78 4.44
C PHE A 150 -14.88 12.29 5.87
N ARG A 151 -13.95 11.53 6.48
CA ARG A 151 -14.08 11.07 7.88
C ARG A 151 -13.95 12.22 8.88
N ALA A 152 -13.07 13.17 8.65
CA ALA A 152 -12.92 14.36 9.47
C ALA A 152 -14.22 15.18 9.47
N ARG A 153 -14.91 15.29 8.33
CA ARG A 153 -16.25 15.92 8.28
C ARG A 153 -17.29 15.14 9.11
N LEU A 154 -17.24 13.82 9.11
CA LEU A 154 -18.16 12.96 9.88
C LEU A 154 -17.88 12.96 11.40
N PHE A 155 -16.60 13.02 11.80
CA PHE A 155 -16.19 12.97 13.20
C PHE A 155 -16.00 14.34 13.85
N LYS A 156 -16.01 15.45 13.09
CA LYS A 156 -16.03 16.82 13.63
C LYS A 156 -17.01 17.03 14.80
N PRO A 157 -18.28 16.58 14.74
CA PRO A 157 -19.21 16.74 15.87
C PRO A 157 -18.88 15.85 17.09
N LEU A 158 -18.14 14.75 16.91
CA LEU A 158 -17.81 13.78 17.95
C LEU A 158 -16.35 13.89 18.46
N GLN A 159 -15.53 14.75 17.85
CA GLN A 159 -14.19 15.08 18.33
C GLN A 159 -14.13 15.44 19.82
N PRO A 160 -15.01 16.30 20.38
CA PRO A 160 -14.89 16.70 21.77
C PRO A 160 -15.13 15.54 22.75
N THR A 161 -15.97 14.56 22.39
CA THR A 161 -16.23 13.39 23.25
C THR A 161 -15.13 12.34 23.15
N LEU A 162 -14.61 12.10 21.94
CA LEU A 162 -13.47 11.20 21.72
C LEU A 162 -12.19 11.70 22.40
N GLU A 163 -11.92 13.01 22.37
CA GLU A 163 -10.79 13.59 23.10
C GLU A 163 -10.92 13.43 24.62
N ARG A 164 -12.13 13.61 25.16
CA ARG A 164 -12.42 13.38 26.59
C ARG A 164 -12.16 11.92 26.97
N TRP A 165 -12.57 10.97 26.13
CA TRP A 165 -12.34 9.54 26.35
C TRP A 165 -10.87 9.15 26.20
N GLY A 166 -10.18 9.70 25.19
CA GLY A 166 -8.73 9.51 24.99
C GLY A 166 -7.90 10.02 26.17
N ARG A 167 -8.23 11.21 26.70
CA ARG A 167 -7.58 11.76 27.91
C ARG A 167 -7.87 10.92 29.15
N ALA A 168 -9.08 10.37 29.29
CA ALA A 168 -9.42 9.47 30.39
C ALA A 168 -8.66 8.15 30.31
N LEU A 169 -8.52 7.56 29.11
CA LEU A 169 -7.75 6.35 28.88
C LEU A 169 -6.25 6.56 29.10
N GLN A 170 -5.67 7.66 28.60
CA GLN A 170 -4.27 8.01 28.86
C GLN A 170 -4.00 8.25 30.35
N LYS A 171 -4.91 8.92 31.07
CA LYS A 171 -4.82 9.07 32.53
C LYS A 171 -4.88 7.73 33.27
N ARG A 172 -5.72 6.80 32.82
CA ARG A 172 -5.79 5.44 33.39
C ARG A 172 -4.50 4.65 33.13
N ALA A 173 -4.01 4.64 31.90
CA ALA A 173 -2.76 3.98 31.54
C ALA A 173 -1.53 4.57 32.27
N ALA A 174 -1.49 5.89 32.46
CA ALA A 174 -0.42 6.55 33.23
C ALA A 174 -0.48 6.20 34.73
N ARG A 175 -1.68 6.06 35.30
CA ARG A 175 -1.88 5.62 36.69
C ARG A 175 -1.47 4.16 36.88
N GLU A 176 -1.78 3.28 35.94
CA GLU A 176 -1.33 1.88 35.97
C GLU A 176 0.19 1.75 35.83
N LYS A 177 0.82 2.53 34.95
CA LYS A 177 2.29 2.57 34.86
C LYS A 177 2.94 3.03 36.16
N LYS A 178 2.40 4.08 36.81
CA LYS A 178 2.88 4.53 38.11
C LYS A 178 2.67 3.46 39.19
N ARG A 179 1.48 2.85 39.26
CA ARG A 179 1.16 1.79 40.23
C ARG A 179 2.06 0.56 40.08
N ASN A 180 2.38 0.17 38.84
CA ASN A 180 3.32 -0.92 38.56
C ASN A 180 4.78 -0.57 38.85
N GLN A 181 5.17 0.72 38.79
CA GLN A 181 6.49 1.17 39.21
C GLN A 181 6.62 1.18 40.74
N THR A 182 5.60 1.67 41.45
CA THR A 182 5.57 1.70 42.93
C THR A 182 5.43 0.31 43.55
N ALA A 183 4.82 -0.65 42.84
CA ALA A 183 4.73 -2.06 43.29
C ALA A 183 6.01 -2.88 43.01
N ARG A 184 6.97 -2.33 42.26
CA ARG A 184 8.26 -2.97 41.93
C ARG A 184 9.46 -2.32 42.65
N SER A 185 9.24 -1.24 43.38
CA SER A 185 10.19 -0.58 44.29
C SER A 185 9.91 -1.00 45.72
#